data_AF-A0A833LTA8-F1
#
_entry.id   AF-A0A833LTA8-F1
#
_cell.length_a   1.000
_cell.length_b   1.000
_cell.length_c   1.000
_cell.angle_alpha   90.00
_cell.angle_beta   90.00
_cell.angle_gamma   90.00
#
_symmetry.space_group_name_H-M   'P 1'
#
loop_
_entity.id
_entity.type
_entity.pdbx_description
1 polymer ?
#
loop_
_entity_poly.entity_id
_entity_poly.type
_entity_poly.pdbx_seq_one_letter_code
_entity_poly.pdbx_strand_id
1 'polypeptide(L)' 'MEALLYWVGMAAVAVNAVTGVLDSGRKQMDLIGAMLVGVATALGGGTVRDLLLDRNVFWVVDQTYLIAALGTG' A
#
# COMPACT_ATOMS: atom_id res chain seq x y z
N MET A 1 -4.64 16.69 -14.81
CA MET A 1 -4.26 16.67 -13.38
C MET A 1 -4.50 15.28 -12.80
N GLU A 2 -5.70 14.72 -12.99
CA GLU A 2 -6.09 13.36 -12.55
C GLU A 2 -5.05 12.26 -12.84
N ALA A 3 -4.57 12.16 -14.08
CA ALA A 3 -3.59 11.12 -14.44
C ALA A 3 -2.29 11.22 -13.63
N LEU A 4 -1.81 12.44 -13.37
CA LEU A 4 -0.58 12.64 -12.60
C LEU A 4 -0.78 12.22 -11.14
N LEU A 5 -1.92 12.58 -10.53
CA LEU A 5 -2.26 12.16 -9.17
C LEU A 5 -2.38 10.64 -9.06
N TYR A 6 -2.97 9.99 -10.06
CA TYR A 6 -3.09 8.54 -10.12
C TYR A 6 -1.72 7.86 -10.14
N TRP A 7 -0.82 8.27 -11.03
CA TRP A 7 0.54 7.72 -11.14
C TRP A 7 1.38 7.96 -9.88
N VAL A 8 1.30 9.15 -9.29
CA VAL A 8 1.97 9.45 -8.01
C VAL A 8 1.41 8.57 -6.89
N GLY A 9 0.10 8.35 -6.85
CA GLY A 9 -0.54 7.44 -5.90
C GLY A 9 -0.03 6.01 -6.04
N MET A 10 0.08 5.49 -7.26
CA MET A 10 0.61 4.15 -7.49
C MET A 10 2.08 4.03 -7.08
N ALA A 11 2.90 5.03 -7.43
CA ALA A 11 4.30 5.08 -7.01
C ALA A 11 4.44 5.10 -5.48
N ALA A 12 3.61 5.88 -4.79
CA ALA A 12 3.61 5.94 -3.33
C ALA A 12 3.24 4.59 -2.70
N VAL A 13 2.22 3.89 -3.24
CA VAL A 13 1.84 2.55 -2.76
C VAL A 13 2.99 1.56 -2.96
N ALA A 14 3.62 1.54 -4.13
CA ALA A 14 4.73 0.64 -4.43
C ALA A 14 5.94 0.87 -3.51
N VAL A 15 6.35 2.13 -3.31
CA VAL A 15 7.51 2.46 -2.43
C VAL A 15 7.23 2.07 -0.98
N ASN A 16 6.02 2.31 -0.48
CA ASN A 16 5.65 1.95 0.89
C ASN A 16 5.55 0.42 1.07
N ALA A 17 5.02 -0.30 0.07
CA ALA A 17 4.94 -1.75 0.12
C ALA A 17 6.33 -2.38 0.18
N VAL A 18 7.25 -1.96 -0.68
CA VAL A 18 8.66 -2.40 -0.67
C VAL A 18 9.32 -2.10 0.68
N THR A 19 9.08 -0.93 1.24
CA THR A 19 9.63 -0.56 2.55
C THR A 19 9.14 -1.50 3.66
N GLY A 20 7.85 -1.85 3.67
CA GLY A 20 7.28 -2.80 4.62
C GLY A 20 7.85 -4.22 4.47
N VAL A 21 7.97 -4.70 3.23
CA VAL A 21 8.58 -6.01 2.93
C VAL A 21 10.04 -6.05 3.39
N LEU A 22 10.83 -5.01 3.09
CA LEU A 22 12.24 -4.94 3.51
C LEU A 22 12.39 -4.91 5.04
N ASP A 23 11.52 -4.21 5.75
CA ASP A 23 11.54 -4.20 7.22
C ASP A 23 11.14 -5.56 7.81
N SER A 24 10.20 -6.26 7.19
CA SER A 24 9.78 -7.61 7.62
C SER A 24 10.90 -8.65 7.47
N GLY A 25 11.75 -8.52 6.44
CA GLY A 25 12.92 -9.40 6.24
C GLY A 25 13.96 -9.26 7.36
N ARG A 26 14.09 -8.06 7.95
CA ARG A 26 14.94 -7.84 9.14
C ARG A 26 14.40 -8.53 10.39
N LYS A 27 13.10 -8.79 10.44
CA LYS A 27 12.40 -9.42 11.56
C LYS A 27 12.20 -10.93 11.37
N GLN A 28 12.82 -11.52 10.35
CA GLN A 28 12.74 -12.96 10.03
C GLN A 28 11.29 -13.45 9.86
N MET A 29 10.41 -12.60 9.30
CA MET A 29 9.03 -12.99 8.99
C MET A 29 9.00 -13.91 7.77
N ASP A 30 8.00 -14.79 7.71
CA ASP A 30 7.74 -15.61 6.53
C ASP A 30 7.18 -14.77 5.37
N LEU A 31 7.11 -15.35 4.17
CA LEU A 31 6.66 -14.64 2.97
C LEU A 31 5.25 -14.05 3.13
N ILE A 32 4.34 -14.78 3.80
CA ILE A 32 2.97 -14.32 4.04
C ILE A 32 2.97 -13.13 5.00
N GLY A 33 3.75 -13.21 6.09
CA GLY A 33 3.91 -12.10 7.03
C GLY A 33 4.55 -10.88 6.37
N ALA A 34 5.55 -11.08 5.52
CA ALA A 34 6.21 -10.01 4.76
C ALA A 34 5.24 -9.28 3.82
N MET A 35 4.43 -10.04 3.08
CA MET A 35 3.38 -9.51 2.20
C MET A 35 2.33 -8.72 3.00
N LEU A 36 1.87 -9.25 4.14
CA LEU A 36 0.91 -8.57 5.02
C LEU A 36 1.46 -7.24 5.55
N VAL A 37 2.72 -7.20 6.00
CA VAL A 37 3.36 -5.97 6.46
C VAL A 37 3.55 -4.97 5.33
N GLY A 38 3.94 -5.44 4.13
CA GLY A 38 4.02 -4.63 2.92
C GLY A 38 2.69 -3.96 2.59
N VAL A 39 1.61 -4.75 2.47
CA VAL A 39 0.26 -4.24 2.19
C VAL A 39 -0.23 -3.29 3.29
N ALA A 40 -0.03 -3.63 4.56
CA ALA A 40 -0.43 -2.77 5.69
C ALA A 40 0.30 -1.42 5.65
N THR A 41 1.59 -1.41 5.29
CA THR A 41 2.39 -0.19 5.16
C THR A 41 1.94 0.65 3.96
N ALA A 42 1.68 0.00 2.83
CA ALA A 42 1.28 0.65 1.59
C ALA A 42 -0.12 1.28 1.64
N LEU A 43 -1.08 0.57 2.21
CA LEU A 43 -2.48 0.99 2.23
C LEU A 43 -2.86 1.72 3.53
N GLY A 44 -2.12 1.51 4.62
CA GLY A 44 -2.47 2.01 5.95
C GLY A 44 -2.58 3.53 6.02
N GLY A 45 -1.56 4.26 5.56
CA GLY A 45 -1.57 5.72 5.59
C GLY A 45 -2.71 6.34 4.78
N GLY A 46 -2.93 5.81 3.56
CA GLY A 46 -4.06 6.23 2.71
C GLY A 46 -5.41 5.90 3.35
N THR A 47 -5.54 4.72 3.96
CA THR A 47 -6.76 4.29 4.66
C THR A 47 -7.07 5.20 5.84
N VAL A 48 -6.09 5.49 6.69
CA VAL A 48 -6.28 6.39 7.85
C VAL A 48 -6.71 7.78 7.38
N ARG A 49 -6.04 8.34 6.37
CA ARG A 49 -6.42 9.62 5.76
C ARG A 49 -7.88 9.59 5.26
N ASP A 50 -8.30 8.50 4.64
CA ASP A 50 -9.64 8.37 4.05
C ASP A 50 -10.73 8.26 5.13
N LEU A 51 -10.45 7.53 6.20
CA LEU A 51 -11.34 7.45 7.36
C LEU A 51 -11.46 8.81 8.08
N LEU A 52 -10.36 9.54 8.23
CA LEU A 52 -10.36 10.87 8.84
C LEU A 52 -11.13 11.92 8.02
N LEU A 53 -11.22 11.71 6.70
CA LEU A 53 -11.93 12.58 5.78
C LEU A 53 -13.36 12.10 5.48
N ASP A 54 -13.84 11.06 6.19
CA ASP A 54 -15.15 10.43 6.00
C ASP A 54 -15.43 10.08 4.52
N ARG A 55 -14.43 9.50 3.85
CA ARG A 55 -14.53 9.09 2.45
C ARG A 55 -14.30 7.60 2.29
N ASN A 56 -14.80 7.06 1.17
CA ASN A 56 -14.53 5.69 0.79
C ASN A 56 -13.02 5.46 0.63
N VAL A 57 -12.56 4.31 1.13
CA VAL A 57 -11.15 3.95 1.12
C VAL A 57 -10.66 3.74 -0.31
N PHE A 58 -9.57 4.40 -0.68
CA PHE A 58 -9.12 4.49 -2.08
C PHE A 58 -8.90 3.12 -2.75
N TRP A 59 -8.37 2.14 -2.03
CA TRP A 59 -8.08 0.80 -2.57
C TRP A 59 -9.32 -0.11 -2.66
N VAL A 60 -10.43 0.28 -2.02
CA VAL A 60 -11.75 -0.36 -2.20
C VAL A 60 -12.43 0.20 -3.45
N VAL A 61 -12.23 1.49 -3.72
CA VAL A 61 -12.72 2.13 -4.95
C VAL A 61 -11.94 1.67 -6.18
N ASP A 62 -10.62 1.52 -6.05
CA ASP A 62 -9.74 1.04 -7.13
C ASP A 62 -8.81 -0.06 -6.62
N GLN A 63 -9.12 -1.30 -7.03
CA GLN A 63 -8.37 -2.50 -6.64
C GLN A 63 -6.96 -2.56 -7.24
N THR A 64 -6.63 -1.71 -8.23
CA THR A 64 -5.30 -1.65 -8.82
C THR A 64 -4.25 -1.29 -7.79
N TYR A 65 -4.60 -0.48 -6.79
CA TYR A 65 -3.71 -0.16 -5.67
C TYR A 65 -3.41 -1.37 -4.78
N LEU A 66 -4.39 -2.24 -4.55
CA LEU A 66 -4.19 -3.47 -3.78
C LEU A 66 -3.30 -4.44 -4.56
N ILE A 67 -3.53 -4.59 -5.87
CA ILE A 67 -2.71 -5.43 -6.74
C ILE A 67 -1.28 -4.90 -6.81
N ALA A 68 -1.09 -3.58 -6.90
CA ALA A 68 0.24 -2.97 -6.89
C ALA A 68 0.99 -3.23 -5.57
N ALA A 69 0.31 -3.18 -4.42
CA ALA A 69 0.91 -3.48 -3.12
C ALA A 69 1.26 -4.97 -2.95
N LEU A 70 0.46 -5.88 -3.52
CA LEU A 70 0.73 -7.31 -3.50
C LEU A 70 1.85 -7.70 -4.48
N GLY A 71 1.91 -7.06 -5.66
CA GLY A 71 2.90 -7.36 -6.69
C GLY A 71 4.34 -6.96 -6.34
N THR A 72 4.54 -6.19 -5.27
CA THR A 72 5.86 -5.82 -4.75
C THR A 72 6.44 -6.81 -3.74
N GLY A 73 5.63 -7.73 -3.21
CA GLY A 73 6.03 -8.73 -2.22
C GLY A 73 6.52 -10.04 -2.83
#